data_AF-A0A6D2I021-F1
#
_entry.id   AF-A0A6D2I021-F1
#
_cell.length_a   1.000
_cell.length_b   1.000
_cell.length_c   1.000
_cell.angle_alpha   90.00
_cell.angle_beta   90.00
_cell.angle_gamma   90.00
#
_symmetry.space_group_name_H-M   'P 1'
#
loop_
_entity.id
_entity.type
_entity.pdbx_description
1 polymer ?
#
loop_
_entity_poly.entity_id
_entity_poly.type
_entity_poly.pdbx_seq_one_letter_code
_entity_poly.pdbx_strand_id
1 'polypeptide(L)'
;MHGDIPEEVDKELSLNMEQSAGLPAVRVGAWTFEVVGASGAHYSVDLQKRTCTCLEFQCLEYHVGTQFLLPQLMDDIHKKPTWLSSISCITFPIPDPDNVDVPQYILDLPETMFPKLKRPPGRPAKKRKRSAGEYPVPEGGTAKKKKHNKCSICHKGGHNRRSCKEPLD
;
A
#
# COMPACT_ATOMS: atom_id res chain seq x y z
N MET A 1 18.26 18.15 22.08
CA MET A 1 17.39 18.30 20.89
C MET A 1 16.40 17.13 20.70
N HIS A 2 16.30 16.15 21.61
CA HIS A 2 15.45 14.94 21.47
C HIS A 2 14.00 15.11 22.01
N GLY A 3 13.45 16.34 21.97
CA GLY A 3 12.21 16.66 22.69
C GLY A 3 11.04 17.01 21.79
N ASP A 4 11.29 17.76 20.72
CA ASP A 4 10.24 18.53 20.04
C ASP A 4 9.66 17.86 18.82
N ILE A 5 10.13 16.66 18.45
CA ILE A 5 9.64 15.90 17.28
C ILE A 5 8.84 14.69 17.79
N PRO A 6 7.60 14.45 17.30
CA PRO A 6 6.84 13.25 17.61
C PRO A 6 7.60 11.98 17.24
N GLU A 7 7.47 10.92 18.04
CA GLU A 7 8.21 9.66 17.85
C GLU A 7 8.00 9.05 16.46
N GLU A 8 6.77 9.12 15.94
CA GLU A 8 6.45 8.56 14.62
C GLU A 8 7.10 9.33 13.47
N VAL A 9 7.23 10.65 13.62
CA VAL A 9 7.95 11.51 12.65
C VAL A 9 9.46 11.24 12.74
N ASP A 10 9.98 11.02 13.95
CA ASP A 10 11.39 10.71 14.18
C ASP A 10 11.80 9.35 13.58
N LYS A 11 10.92 8.34 13.65
CA LYS A 11 11.10 7.04 12.98
C LYS A 11 11.20 7.19 11.47
N GLU A 12 10.28 7.94 10.88
CA GLU A 12 10.26 8.15 9.42
C GLU A 12 11.48 8.96 8.96
N LEU A 13 11.89 9.96 9.75
CA LEU A 13 13.10 10.72 9.50
C LEU A 13 14.35 9.82 9.54
N SER A 14 14.42 8.92 10.51
CA SER A 14 15.51 7.96 10.66
C SER A 14 15.56 6.99 9.47
N LEU A 15 14.41 6.48 9.03
CA LEU A 15 14.31 5.64 7.84
C LEU A 15 14.81 6.37 6.58
N ASN A 16 14.40 7.63 6.40
CA ASN A 16 14.86 8.46 5.29
C ASN A 16 16.36 8.72 5.35
N MET A 17 16.93 8.93 6.54
CA MET A 17 18.39 9.05 6.72
C MET A 17 19.11 7.77 6.29
N GLU A 18 18.59 6.59 6.65
CA GLU A 18 19.16 5.31 6.27
C GLU A 18 19.07 5.05 4.76
N GLN A 19 17.92 5.31 4.15
CA GLN A 19 17.73 5.13 2.70
C GLN A 19 18.63 6.06 1.87
N SER A 20 18.94 7.23 2.43
CA SER A 20 19.78 8.23 1.80
C SER A 20 21.27 8.03 2.10
N ALA A 21 21.60 7.14 3.03
CA ALA A 21 22.97 6.86 3.41
C ALA A 21 23.72 6.25 2.22
N GLY A 22 24.67 7.01 1.68
CA GLY A 22 25.50 6.58 0.56
C GLY A 22 25.10 7.16 -0.81
N LEU A 23 24.06 7.99 -0.90
CA LEU A 23 23.79 8.74 -2.12
C LEU A 23 24.88 9.83 -2.31
N PRO A 24 25.56 9.89 -3.47
CA PRO A 24 26.53 10.94 -3.75
C PRO A 24 25.84 12.31 -3.75
N ALA A 25 26.32 13.23 -2.93
CA ALA A 25 25.86 14.61 -2.90
C ALA A 25 27.05 15.56 -3.15
N VAL A 26 26.99 16.32 -4.23
CA VAL A 26 27.99 17.33 -4.60
C VAL A 26 27.41 18.72 -4.32
N ARG A 27 28.18 19.55 -3.62
CA ARG A 27 27.78 20.94 -3.38
C ARG A 27 28.00 21.79 -4.62
N VAL A 28 26.93 22.38 -5.15
CA VAL A 28 26.96 23.25 -6.34
C VAL A 28 26.99 24.73 -5.94
N GLY A 29 26.34 25.09 -4.83
CA GLY A 29 26.28 26.46 -4.34
C GLY A 29 26.19 26.55 -2.82
N ALA A 30 25.84 27.73 -2.31
CA ALA A 30 25.82 27.98 -0.87
C ALA A 30 24.85 27.03 -0.12
N TRP A 31 23.66 26.85 -0.69
CA TRP A 31 22.57 26.03 -0.17
C TRP A 31 22.07 24.98 -1.17
N THR A 32 22.75 24.85 -2.32
CA THR A 32 22.33 23.98 -3.43
C THR A 32 23.28 22.82 -3.60
N PHE A 33 22.69 21.63 -3.76
CA PHE A 33 23.37 20.35 -3.87
C PHE A 33 22.83 19.58 -5.08
N GLU A 34 23.71 18.86 -5.74
CA GLU A 34 23.36 17.86 -6.74
C GLU A 34 23.48 16.48 -6.09
N VAL A 35 22.39 15.74 -6.08
CA VAL A 35 22.31 14.40 -5.49
C VAL A 35 22.07 13.39 -6.59
N VAL A 36 22.89 12.34 -6.65
CA VAL A 36 22.70 11.23 -7.59
C VAL A 36 21.89 10.14 -6.87
N GLY A 37 20.69 9.86 -7.37
CA GLY A 37 19.84 8.81 -6.84
C GLY A 37 20.38 7.41 -7.14
N ALA A 38 19.82 6.40 -6.47
CA ALA A 38 20.21 4.99 -6.67
C ALA A 38 20.04 4.50 -8.12
N SER A 39 19.12 5.11 -8.88
CA SER A 39 18.90 4.83 -10.31
C SER A 39 19.90 5.53 -11.25
N GLY A 40 20.82 6.35 -10.72
CA GLY A 40 21.71 7.21 -11.50
C GLY A 40 21.05 8.52 -11.98
N ALA A 41 19.80 8.79 -11.59
CA ALA A 41 19.15 10.07 -11.86
C ALA A 41 19.77 11.20 -11.02
N HIS A 42 19.89 12.38 -11.60
CA HIS A 42 20.44 13.56 -10.94
C HIS A 42 19.32 14.46 -10.43
N TYR A 43 19.40 14.85 -9.16
CA TYR A 43 18.44 15.72 -8.50
C TYR A 43 19.12 16.96 -7.96
N SER A 44 18.55 18.14 -8.20
CA SER A 44 19.01 19.37 -7.56
C SER A 44 18.18 19.64 -6.33
N VAL A 45 18.85 19.82 -5.20
CA VAL A 45 18.27 20.11 -3.88
C VAL A 45 18.71 21.50 -3.45
N ASP A 46 17.75 22.38 -3.19
CA ASP A 46 17.97 23.72 -2.61
C ASP A 46 17.44 23.72 -1.18
N LEU A 47 18.35 23.74 -0.21
CA LEU A 47 18.04 23.72 1.22
C LEU A 47 17.54 25.09 1.71
N GLN A 48 17.85 26.19 1.04
CA GLN A 48 17.35 27.51 1.44
C GLN A 48 15.87 27.66 1.07
N LYS A 49 15.51 27.21 -0.14
CA LYS A 49 14.13 27.25 -0.63
C LYS A 49 13.31 26.05 -0.22
N ARG A 50 13.92 25.03 0.38
CA ARG A 50 13.24 23.78 0.74
C ARG A 50 12.60 23.12 -0.49
N THR A 51 13.40 22.91 -1.55
CA THR A 51 12.91 22.33 -2.81
C THR A 51 13.85 21.26 -3.38
N CYS A 52 13.27 20.16 -3.89
CA CYS A 52 13.96 19.11 -4.63
C CYS A 52 13.34 18.94 -6.02
N THR A 53 14.13 18.63 -7.06
CA THR A 53 13.58 18.25 -8.38
C THR A 53 12.91 16.88 -8.38
N CYS A 54 13.17 16.05 -7.38
CA CYS A 54 12.46 14.79 -7.13
C CYS A 54 10.99 14.99 -6.72
N LEU A 55 10.61 16.21 -6.32
CA LEU A 55 9.29 16.59 -5.80
C LEU A 55 8.85 15.91 -4.50
N GLU A 56 9.51 14.84 -4.08
CA GLU A 56 9.25 14.16 -2.80
C GLU A 56 9.43 15.10 -1.60
N PHE A 57 10.41 16.02 -1.67
CA PHE A 57 10.60 17.06 -0.66
C PHE A 57 9.34 17.93 -0.49
N GLN A 58 8.70 18.30 -1.59
CA GLN A 58 7.51 19.16 -1.60
C GLN A 58 6.24 18.38 -1.23
N CYS A 59 6.19 17.08 -1.50
CA CYS A 59 5.06 16.24 -1.13
C CYS A 59 5.07 15.83 0.35
N LEU A 60 6.25 15.60 0.91
CA LEU A 60 6.40 15.13 2.28
C LEU A 60 6.62 16.28 3.25
N GLU A 61 7.15 17.44 2.81
CA GLU A 61 7.57 18.57 3.67
C GLU A 61 8.67 18.20 4.70
N TYR A 62 9.09 16.94 4.71
CA TYR A 62 10.29 16.38 5.31
C TYR A 62 10.98 15.46 4.28
N HIS A 63 11.94 15.97 3.49
CA HIS A 63 12.78 15.05 2.71
C HIS A 63 14.21 15.56 2.49
N VAL A 64 14.99 14.65 1.90
CA VAL A 64 16.41 14.38 2.10
C VAL A 64 17.36 15.45 1.59
N GLY A 65 18.39 15.72 2.40
CA GLY A 65 19.58 16.45 1.93
C GLY A 65 20.64 16.54 3.01
N THR A 66 21.50 15.52 3.07
CA THR A 66 22.67 15.37 3.96
C THR A 66 22.34 15.05 5.43
N GLN A 67 23.10 14.11 5.99
CA GLN A 67 23.06 13.62 7.37
C GLN A 67 23.15 14.71 8.46
N PHE A 68 23.30 15.98 8.09
CA PHE A 68 23.71 17.05 8.98
C PHE A 68 22.65 18.14 9.25
N LEU A 69 21.54 18.21 8.51
CA LEU A 69 20.63 19.38 8.56
C LEU A 69 19.13 19.10 8.76
N LEU A 70 18.73 17.84 8.91
CA LEU A 70 17.33 17.42 8.87
C LEU A 70 16.41 18.06 9.93
N PRO A 71 16.79 18.19 11.22
CA PRO A 71 15.88 18.78 12.22
C PRO A 71 15.65 20.29 12.04
N GLN A 72 16.62 21.01 11.48
CA GLN A 72 16.53 22.46 11.28
C GLN A 72 15.75 22.83 10.02
N LEU A 73 15.73 21.93 9.05
CA LEU A 73 15.02 22.11 7.78
C LEU A 73 13.55 21.68 7.87
N MET A 74 13.21 20.88 8.88
CA MET A 74 11.86 20.40 9.14
C MET A 74 10.90 21.57 9.38
N ASP A 75 9.74 21.50 8.73
CA ASP A 75 8.70 22.50 8.93
C ASP A 75 8.16 22.45 10.37
N ASP A 76 7.73 23.61 10.88
CA ASP A 76 7.22 23.76 12.23
C ASP A 76 5.96 22.94 12.45
N ILE A 77 5.19 22.64 11.38
CA ILE A 77 3.98 21.80 11.45
C ILE A 77 4.25 20.41 12.01
N HIS A 78 5.47 19.89 11.89
CA HIS A 78 5.83 18.56 12.36
C HIS A 78 6.42 18.57 13.78
N LYS A 79 6.52 19.75 14.41
CA LYS A 79 6.99 19.88 15.79
C LYS A 79 5.84 19.72 16.76
N LYS A 80 6.10 19.03 17.88
CA LYS A 80 5.19 18.85 19.03
C LYS A 80 4.51 20.15 19.47
N PRO A 81 5.18 21.30 19.65
CA PRO A 81 4.50 22.54 20.04
C PRO A 81 3.37 22.94 19.08
N THR A 82 3.57 22.81 17.78
CA THR A 82 2.56 23.14 16.76
C THR A 82 1.39 22.16 16.80
N TRP A 83 1.69 20.86 16.93
CA TRP A 83 0.67 19.82 17.13
C TRP A 83 -0.14 20.06 18.40
N LEU A 84 0.52 20.31 19.53
CA LEU A 84 -0.14 20.61 20.81
C LEU A 84 -1.02 21.86 20.72
N SER A 85 -0.58 22.89 20.00
CA SER A 85 -1.40 24.08 19.73
C SER A 85 -2.62 23.77 18.87
N SER A 86 -2.56 22.79 17.96
CA SER A 86 -3.72 22.43 17.13
C SER A 86 -4.81 21.68 17.92
N ILE A 87 -4.41 20.96 18.97
CA ILE A 87 -5.32 20.21 19.85
C ILE A 87 -5.62 20.92 21.17
N SER A 88 -5.14 22.15 21.37
CA SER A 88 -5.34 22.90 22.61
C SER A 88 -6.78 23.39 22.78
N CYS A 89 -7.61 23.26 21.74
CA CYS A 89 -9.03 23.54 21.81
C CYS A 89 -9.80 22.37 22.43
N ILE A 90 -10.97 22.67 22.99
CA ILE A 90 -11.86 21.65 23.56
C ILE A 90 -12.32 20.73 22.41
N THR A 91 -11.82 19.51 22.38
CA THR A 91 -12.33 18.47 21.50
C THR A 91 -13.63 17.93 22.10
N PHE A 92 -14.76 18.27 21.49
CA PHE A 92 -16.04 17.65 21.86
C PHE A 92 -16.02 16.16 21.50
N PRO A 93 -16.65 15.29 22.30
CA PRO A 93 -16.84 13.90 21.91
C PRO A 93 -17.62 13.84 20.59
N ILE A 94 -17.32 12.82 19.77
CA ILE A 94 -18.11 12.54 18.58
C ILE A 94 -19.55 12.29 19.06
N PRO A 95 -20.54 13.07 18.60
CA PRO A 95 -21.94 12.84 18.95
C PRO A 95 -22.39 11.45 18.47
N ASP A 96 -23.31 10.80 19.20
CA ASP A 96 -23.91 9.55 18.74
C ASP A 96 -24.49 9.74 17.34
N PRO A 97 -24.31 8.77 16.41
CA PRO A 97 -24.81 8.90 15.05
C PRO A 97 -26.31 9.23 14.98
N ASP A 98 -27.08 8.73 15.95
CA ASP A 98 -28.53 8.96 16.06
C ASP A 98 -28.88 10.40 16.51
N ASN A 99 -27.91 11.11 17.10
CA ASN A 99 -28.04 12.47 17.61
C ASN A 99 -27.39 13.52 16.67
N VAL A 100 -26.92 13.10 15.49
CA VAL A 100 -26.36 14.02 14.48
C VAL A 100 -27.48 14.49 13.55
N ASP A 101 -27.83 15.76 13.63
CA ASP A 101 -28.67 16.41 12.62
C ASP A 101 -27.85 16.62 11.35
N VAL A 102 -28.11 15.79 10.34
CA VAL A 102 -27.44 15.89 9.03
C VAL A 102 -28.22 16.89 8.18
N PRO A 103 -27.64 18.03 7.80
CA PRO A 103 -28.33 19.03 6.99
C PRO A 103 -28.93 18.45 5.71
N GLN A 104 -30.14 18.88 5.37
CA GLN A 104 -30.89 18.37 4.21
C GLN A 104 -30.08 18.43 2.91
N TYR A 105 -29.27 19.46 2.69
CA TYR A 105 -28.44 19.60 1.50
C TYR A 105 -27.42 18.46 1.32
N ILE A 106 -26.98 17.80 2.41
CA ILE A 106 -26.09 16.65 2.38
C ILE A 106 -26.87 15.39 2.00
N LEU A 107 -28.08 15.24 2.52
CA LEU A 107 -28.98 14.13 2.19
C LEU A 107 -29.45 14.19 0.74
N ASP A 108 -29.60 15.41 0.22
CA ASP A 108 -29.99 15.70 -1.16
C ASP A 108 -28.80 15.55 -2.15
N LEU A 109 -27.58 15.28 -1.68
CA LEU A 109 -26.45 15.04 -2.56
C LEU A 109 -26.73 13.78 -3.40
N PRO A 110 -26.59 13.86 -4.74
CA PRO A 110 -26.83 12.71 -5.59
C PRO A 110 -25.84 11.59 -5.24
N GLU A 111 -26.33 10.36 -5.23
CA GLU A 111 -25.57 9.16 -4.83
C GLU A 111 -24.26 8.98 -5.63
N THR A 112 -24.17 9.61 -6.80
CA THR A 112 -22.96 9.67 -7.63
C THR A 112 -21.78 10.41 -7.00
N MET A 113 -22.01 11.25 -5.98
CA MET A 113 -20.96 11.96 -5.23
C MET A 113 -20.25 11.04 -4.23
N PHE A 114 -20.91 9.97 -3.77
CA PHE A 114 -20.26 9.00 -2.90
C PHE A 114 -19.33 8.12 -3.75
N PRO A 115 -18.05 7.97 -3.36
CA PRO A 115 -17.16 7.04 -4.02
C PRO A 115 -17.80 5.65 -4.01
N LYS A 116 -17.96 5.03 -5.19
CA LYS A 116 -18.44 3.65 -5.28
C LYS A 116 -17.38 2.72 -4.69
N LEU A 117 -17.42 2.47 -3.38
CA LEU A 117 -16.58 1.45 -2.77
C LEU A 117 -17.00 0.09 -3.31
N LYS A 118 -16.14 -0.51 -4.14
CA LYS A 118 -16.25 -1.95 -4.43
C LYS A 118 -15.97 -2.70 -3.14
N ARG A 119 -16.81 -3.68 -2.79
CA ARG A 119 -16.44 -4.66 -1.77
C ARG A 119 -15.09 -5.27 -2.18
N PRO A 120 -14.07 -5.27 -1.30
CA PRO A 120 -12.82 -5.93 -1.61
C PRO A 120 -13.10 -7.40 -1.92
N PRO A 121 -12.37 -8.00 -2.88
CA PRO A 121 -12.52 -9.42 -3.17
C PRO A 121 -12.28 -10.20 -1.87
N GLY A 122 -13.33 -10.86 -1.38
CA GLY A 122 -13.24 -11.69 -0.19
C GLY A 122 -12.21 -12.80 -0.40
N ARG A 123 -11.59 -13.25 0.69
CA ARG A 123 -10.66 -14.38 0.64
C ARG A 123 -11.35 -15.59 -0.02
N PRO A 124 -10.76 -16.22 -1.05
CA PRO A 124 -11.28 -17.46 -1.58
C PRO A 124 -11.44 -18.50 -0.47
N ALA A 125 -12.54 -19.23 -0.47
CA ALA A 125 -12.78 -20.28 0.52
C ALA A 125 -11.64 -21.31 0.47
N LYS A 126 -11.03 -21.63 1.62
CA LYS A 126 -9.92 -22.59 1.73
C LYS A 126 -10.31 -23.99 1.26
N LYS A 127 -11.60 -24.34 1.35
CA LYS A 127 -12.17 -25.61 0.88
C LYS A 127 -13.04 -25.36 -0.34
N ARG A 128 -12.83 -26.18 -1.38
CA ARG A 128 -13.71 -26.22 -2.55
C ARG A 128 -15.13 -26.63 -2.14
N LYS A 129 -16.14 -25.89 -2.60
CA LYS A 129 -17.54 -26.32 -2.50
C LYS A 129 -17.77 -27.53 -3.40
N ARG A 130 -18.28 -28.62 -2.83
CA ARG A 130 -18.62 -29.85 -3.54
C ARG A 130 -19.91 -29.66 -4.35
N SER A 131 -20.00 -30.27 -5.53
CA SER A 131 -21.24 -30.27 -6.31
C SER A 131 -22.25 -31.27 -5.73
N ALA A 132 -23.53 -31.11 -6.08
CA ALA A 132 -24.56 -32.10 -5.75
C ALA A 132 -24.15 -33.46 -6.35
N GLY A 133 -23.84 -34.44 -5.51
CA GLY A 133 -23.34 -35.77 -5.90
C GLY A 133 -21.92 -36.11 -5.44
N GLU A 134 -21.13 -35.13 -4.96
CA GLU A 134 -19.80 -35.38 -4.41
C GLU A 134 -19.86 -35.64 -2.88
N TYR A 135 -19.97 -36.91 -2.47
CA TYR A 135 -19.97 -37.29 -1.04
C TYR A 135 -18.55 -37.34 -0.46
N PRO A 136 -18.33 -36.86 0.79
CA PRO A 136 -17.07 -37.04 1.49
C PRO A 136 -16.72 -38.52 1.61
N VAL A 137 -15.44 -38.86 1.44
CA VAL A 137 -14.97 -40.20 1.80
C VAL A 137 -14.90 -40.23 3.33
N PRO A 138 -15.50 -41.23 4.02
CA PRO A 138 -15.40 -41.36 5.47
C PRO A 138 -13.94 -41.40 5.92
N GLU A 139 -13.64 -40.89 7.13
CA GLU A 139 -12.31 -41.02 7.74
C GLU A 139 -11.99 -42.52 7.90
N GLY A 140 -10.90 -42.98 7.27
CA GLY A 140 -10.53 -44.41 7.17
C GLY A 140 -11.01 -45.13 5.90
N GLY A 141 -11.85 -44.49 5.08
CA GLY A 141 -12.23 -44.99 3.77
C GLY A 141 -11.14 -44.76 2.73
N THR A 142 -10.77 -45.78 1.95
CA THR A 142 -9.90 -45.58 0.80
C THR A 142 -10.64 -44.73 -0.23
N ALA A 143 -10.07 -43.58 -0.60
CA ALA A 143 -10.57 -42.80 -1.73
C ALA A 143 -10.65 -43.74 -2.94
N LYS A 144 -11.85 -43.90 -3.54
CA LYS A 144 -12.00 -44.71 -4.77
C LYS A 144 -10.93 -44.24 -5.75
N LYS A 145 -9.94 -45.10 -6.02
CA LYS A 145 -8.83 -44.79 -6.94
C LYS A 145 -9.46 -44.23 -8.21
N LYS A 146 -9.16 -42.98 -8.56
CA LYS A 146 -9.62 -42.38 -9.81
C LYS A 146 -9.18 -43.30 -10.93
N LYS A 147 -10.10 -44.09 -11.49
CA LYS A 147 -9.83 -44.85 -12.72
C LYS A 147 -9.36 -43.82 -13.73
N HIS A 148 -8.16 -44.01 -14.26
CA HIS A 148 -7.66 -43.11 -15.29
C HIS A 148 -8.63 -43.15 -16.47
N ASN A 149 -9.01 -41.98 -16.95
CA ASN A 149 -9.88 -41.87 -18.11
C ASN A 149 -9.19 -42.57 -19.28
N LYS A 150 -9.87 -43.55 -19.87
CA LYS A 150 -9.45 -44.23 -21.10
C LYS A 150 -9.99 -43.44 -22.29
N CYS A 151 -9.25 -43.41 -23.38
CA CYS A 151 -9.75 -42.84 -24.63
C CYS A 151 -11.01 -43.58 -25.09
N SER A 152 -12.04 -42.87 -25.55
CA SER A 152 -13.28 -43.50 -26.03
C SER A 152 -13.15 -44.13 -27.42
N ILE A 153 -12.07 -43.83 -28.16
CA ILE A 153 -11.80 -44.37 -29.51
C ILE A 153 -10.98 -45.66 -29.38
N CYS A 154 -9.82 -45.58 -28.71
CA CYS A 154 -8.88 -46.70 -28.67
C CYS A 154 -8.81 -47.44 -27.32
N HIS A 155 -9.57 -46.99 -26.32
CA HIS A 155 -9.63 -47.56 -24.97
C HIS A 155 -8.29 -47.64 -24.19
N LYS A 156 -7.22 -47.02 -24.71
CA LYS A 156 -5.92 -46.89 -24.05
C LYS A 156 -5.89 -45.66 -23.13
N GLY A 157 -5.06 -45.71 -22.09
CA GLY A 157 -4.82 -44.58 -21.17
C GLY A 157 -3.76 -43.61 -21.70
N GLY A 158 -3.60 -42.47 -21.03
CA GLY A 158 -2.54 -41.49 -21.33
C GLY A 158 -2.90 -40.39 -22.32
N HIS A 159 -4.07 -40.44 -22.95
CA HIS A 159 -4.58 -39.40 -23.84
C HIS A 159 -6.12 -39.37 -23.82
N ASN A 160 -6.73 -38.31 -24.36
CA ASN A 160 -8.18 -38.18 -24.46
C ASN A 160 -8.64 -38.34 -25.92
N ARG A 161 -9.96 -38.35 -26.16
CA ARG A 161 -10.54 -38.50 -27.51
C ARG A 161 -9.98 -37.50 -28.52
N ARG A 162 -9.74 -36.24 -28.10
CA ARG A 162 -9.24 -35.17 -28.99
C ARG A 162 -7.80 -35.38 -29.43
N SER A 163 -6.97 -36.01 -28.60
CA SER A 163 -5.56 -36.29 -28.91
C SER A 163 -5.31 -37.73 -29.35
N CYS A 164 -6.38 -38.47 -29.68
CA CYS A 164 -6.25 -39.83 -30.20
C CYS A 164 -5.80 -39.80 -31.66
N LYS A 165 -4.79 -40.60 -31.99
CA LYS A 165 -4.24 -40.74 -33.35
C LYS A 165 -4.85 -41.90 -34.13
N GLU A 166 -5.73 -42.69 -33.50
CA GLU A 166 -6.41 -43.82 -34.12
C GLU A 166 -7.60 -43.30 -34.92
N PRO A 167 -7.90 -43.88 -36.11
CA PRO A 167 -9.03 -43.49 -36.93
C PRO A 167 -10.36 -43.71 -36.19
N LEU A 168 -11.35 -42.88 -36.55
CA LEU A 168 -12.72 -43.05 -36.10
C LEU A 168 -13.37 -44.11 -37.01
N ASP A 169 -13.57 -45.31 -36.49
CA ASP A 169 -14.54 -46.26 -37.06
C ASP A 169 -15.98 -45.76 -36.80
#